data_AF-A0A1F9BY33-F1
#
_entry.id   AF-A0A1F9BY33-F1
#
_cell.length_a   1.000
_cell.length_b   1.000
_cell.length_c   1.000
_cell.angle_alpha   90.00
_cell.angle_beta   90.00
_cell.angle_gamma   90.00
#
_symmetry.space_group_name_H-M   'P 1'
#
loop_
_entity.id
_entity.type
_entity.pdbx_description
1 polymer ?
#
loop_
_entity_poly.entity_id
_entity_poly.type
_entity_poly.pdbx_seq_one_letter_code
_entity_poly.pdbx_strand_id
1 'polypeptide(L)'
;MGLTGGICPVSRCAKSLLNGPCGGPRDGMCEINLAKEIDPPVPCAWMQIYERLEALGQLDRFLVCAPPKDWSSGDAGGPRRVLRPDQRA
;
A
#
# COMPACT_ATOMS: atom_id res chain seq x y z
N MET A 1 5.93 -6.28 -7.97
CA MET A 1 6.39 -5.88 -6.62
C MET A 1 7.77 -5.19 -6.68
N GLY A 2 7.93 -4.16 -7.52
CA GLY A 2 9.25 -3.50 -7.72
C GLY A 2 9.30 -2.00 -7.39
N LEU A 3 8.15 -1.34 -7.32
CA LEU A 3 8.06 0.11 -7.13
C LEU A 3 8.36 0.53 -5.68
N THR A 4 8.03 -0.33 -4.71
CA THR A 4 8.05 -0.01 -3.27
C THR A 4 9.18 -0.71 -2.51
N GLY A 5 10.30 -1.05 -3.17
CA GLY A 5 11.48 -1.61 -2.50
C GLY A 5 11.28 -2.96 -1.81
N GLY A 6 10.27 -3.74 -2.22
CA GLY A 6 9.93 -5.04 -1.61
C GLY A 6 8.95 -4.98 -0.44
N ILE A 7 8.43 -3.79 -0.10
CA ILE A 7 7.44 -3.61 0.96
C ILE A 7 6.07 -3.37 0.33
N CYS A 8 5.07 -4.17 0.70
CA CYS A 8 3.70 -3.97 0.20
C CYS A 8 3.00 -2.85 0.99
N PRO A 9 2.70 -1.69 0.39
CA PRO A 9 2.06 -0.59 1.13
C PRO A 9 0.61 -0.94 1.53
N VAL A 10 -0.09 -1.79 0.76
CA VAL A 10 -1.45 -2.24 1.08
C VAL A 10 -1.50 -3.06 2.37
N SER A 11 -0.57 -4.00 2.53
CA SER A 11 -0.55 -4.93 3.66
C SER A 11 0.10 -4.33 4.90
N ARG A 12 1.06 -3.39 4.72
CA ARG A 12 1.81 -2.78 5.83
C ARG A 12 1.23 -1.45 6.31
N CYS A 13 0.47 -0.73 5.48
CA CYS A 13 -0.18 0.53 5.90
C CYS A 13 -1.53 0.24 6.55
N ALA A 14 -1.82 0.85 7.71
CA ALA A 14 -3.11 0.74 8.39
C ALA A 14 -4.31 1.24 7.54
N LYS A 15 -4.06 2.13 6.58
CA LYS A 15 -5.07 2.65 5.63
C LYS A 15 -5.01 1.95 4.26
N SER A 16 -4.13 0.96 4.09
CA SER A 16 -3.94 0.21 2.83
C SER A 16 -3.75 1.09 1.58
N LEU A 17 -3.12 2.26 1.74
CA LEU A 17 -2.94 3.23 0.67
C LEU A 17 -1.96 2.72 -0.40
N LEU A 18 -2.28 3.00 -1.66
CA LEU A 18 -1.48 2.62 -2.83
C LEU A 18 -0.64 3.77 -3.38
N ASN A 19 -1.07 5.02 -3.17
CA ASN A 19 -0.58 6.21 -3.87
C ASN A 19 0.07 7.23 -2.91
N GLY A 20 0.89 6.74 -1.97
CA GLY A 20 1.63 7.59 -1.03
C GLY A 20 1.07 7.63 0.39
N PRO A 21 1.75 8.37 1.29
CA PRO A 21 1.41 8.46 2.70
C PRO A 21 0.11 9.24 2.94
N CYS A 22 -0.55 8.99 4.06
CA CYS A 22 -1.88 9.55 4.41
C CYS A 22 -1.89 11.03 4.85
N GLY A 23 -0.79 11.76 4.66
CA GLY A 23 -0.55 13.07 5.29
C GLY A 23 0.87 13.21 5.86
N GLY A 24 1.60 12.10 5.92
CA GLY A 24 2.98 12.03 6.41
C GLY A 24 3.11 11.15 7.65
N PRO A 25 4.32 10.66 7.94
CA PRO A 25 4.64 10.01 9.22
C PRO A 25 4.77 11.06 10.33
N ARG A 26 4.44 10.69 11.57
CA ARG A 26 4.79 11.48 12.75
C ARG A 26 6.03 10.85 13.36
N ASP A 27 7.17 11.53 13.24
CA ASP A 27 8.47 11.03 13.74
C ASP A 27 8.83 9.62 13.20
N GLY A 28 8.59 9.37 11.92
CA GLY A 28 8.81 8.05 11.30
C GLY A 28 7.72 7.00 11.58
N MET A 29 6.81 7.28 12.51
CA MET A 29 5.76 6.35 12.95
C MET A 29 4.42 6.57 12.25
N CYS A 30 3.56 5.55 12.29
CA CYS A 30 2.22 5.60 11.71
C CYS A 30 1.28 6.45 12.56
N GLU A 31 0.71 7.50 11.96
CA GLU A 31 -0.27 8.41 12.58
C GLU A 31 -1.41 7.68 13.29
N ILE A 32 -2.01 6.67 12.65
CA ILE A 32 -3.16 5.95 13.19
C ILE A 32 -2.79 5.08 14.38
N ASN A 33 -1.62 4.41 14.33
CA ASN A 33 -1.21 3.54 15.43
C ASN A 33 -0.74 4.35 16.63
N LEU A 34 -0.12 5.51 16.41
CA LEU A 34 0.16 6.49 17.46
C LEU A 34 -1.12 7.02 18.11
N ALA A 35 -2.11 7.41 17.31
CA ALA A 35 -3.40 7.89 17.83
C ALA A 35 -4.21 6.82 18.57
N LYS A 36 -3.90 5.54 18.31
CA LYS A 36 -4.50 4.37 18.98
C LYS A 36 -3.68 3.86 20.16
N GLU A 37 -2.58 4.54 20.52
CA GLU A 37 -1.70 4.18 21.64
C GLU A 37 -1.25 2.70 21.59
N ILE A 38 -0.93 2.21 20.40
CA ILE A 38 -0.47 0.83 20.21
C ILE A 38 0.98 0.69 20.68
N ASP A 39 1.22 -0.26 21.57
CA ASP A 39 2.56 -0.65 22.03
C ASP A 39 2.94 -2.06 21.51
N PRO A 40 4.08 -2.21 20.82
CA PRO A 40 5.04 -1.17 20.45
C PRO A 40 4.54 -0.27 19.29
N PRO A 41 5.05 0.97 19.18
CA PRO A 41 4.67 1.88 18.10
C PRO A 41 5.03 1.30 16.73
N VAL A 42 4.11 1.45 15.78
CA VAL A 42 4.25 0.84 14.45
C VAL A 42 4.90 1.84 13.47
N PRO A 43 6.03 1.48 12.82
CA PRO A 43 6.68 2.34 11.84
C PRO A 43 5.79 2.58 10.61
N CYS A 44 5.84 3.77 10.04
CA CYS A 44 5.08 4.08 8.84
C CYS A 44 5.56 3.23 7.66
N ALA A 45 4.65 2.54 6.97
CA ALA A 45 4.99 1.72 5.81
C ALA A 45 5.69 2.53 4.71
N TRP A 46 5.27 3.77 4.49
CA TRP A 46 5.84 4.67 3.48
C TRP A 46 7.22 5.20 3.86
N MET A 47 7.53 5.37 5.15
CA MET A 47 8.89 5.68 5.58
C MET A 47 9.83 4.50 5.34
N GLN A 48 9.41 3.30 5.71
CA GLN A 48 10.20 2.10 5.44
C GLN A 48 10.46 1.90 3.93
N ILE A 49 9.48 2.23 3.08
CA ILE A 49 9.65 2.22 1.62
C ILE A 49 10.67 3.28 1.19
N TYR A 50 10.56 4.51 1.70
CA TYR A 50 11.49 5.60 1.40
C TYR A 50 12.92 5.23 1.80
N GLU A 51 13.15 4.84 3.05
CA GLU A 51 14.47 4.47 3.58
C GLU A 51 15.09 3.32 2.79
N ARG A 52 14.26 2.33 2.41
CA ARG A 52 14.73 1.21 1.60
C ARG A 52 15.07 1.61 0.17
N LEU A 53 14.28 2.49 -0.45
CA LEU A 53 14.57 2.98 -1.80
C LEU A 53 15.79 3.91 -1.80
N GLU A 54 15.99 4.72 -0.76
CA GLU A 54 17.18 5.53 -0.56
C GLU A 54 18.42 4.66 -0.43
N ALA A 55 18.39 3.61 0.41
CA ALA A 55 19.47 2.65 0.55
C ALA A 55 19.79 1.88 -0.76
N LEU A 56 18.82 1.75 -1.66
CA LEU A 56 18.98 1.13 -2.98
C LEU A 56 19.37 2.13 -4.07
N GLY A 57 19.43 3.43 -3.78
CA GLY A 57 19.63 4.48 -4.79
C GLY A 57 18.50 4.57 -5.82
N GLN A 58 17.29 4.10 -5.49
CA GLN A 58 16.14 3.98 -6.39
C GLN A 58 15.00 4.94 -6.03
N LEU A 59 15.33 6.09 -5.42
CA LEU A 59 14.40 7.14 -5.00
C LEU A 59 13.50 7.66 -6.13
N ASP A 60 13.98 7.64 -7.37
CA ASP A 60 13.22 8.03 -8.57
C ASP A 60 11.87 7.27 -8.67
N ARG A 61 11.85 6.00 -8.28
CA ARG A 61 10.63 5.17 -8.29
C ARG A 61 9.56 5.65 -7.30
N PHE A 62 9.97 6.34 -6.24
CA PHE A 62 9.06 6.88 -5.23
C PHE A 62 8.25 8.06 -5.79
N LEU A 63 8.79 8.78 -6.76
CA LEU A 63 8.17 9.94 -7.39
C LEU A 63 7.17 9.55 -8.49
N VAL A 64 7.23 8.30 -8.96
CA VAL A 64 6.32 7.79 -10.00
C VAL A 64 4.92 7.62 -9.43
N CYS A 65 3.97 8.43 -9.90
CA CYS A 65 2.57 8.25 -9.60
C CYS A 65 2.02 6.98 -10.26
N ALA A 66 1.51 6.05 -9.46
CA ALA A 66 0.83 4.88 -9.97
C ALA A 66 -0.55 5.27 -10.55
N PRO A 67 -0.99 4.64 -11.65
CA PRO A 67 -2.33 4.87 -12.17
C PRO A 67 -3.39 4.46 -11.14
N PRO A 68 -4.60 5.07 -11.19
CA PRO A 68 -5.70 4.66 -10.34
C PRO A 68 -5.97 3.16 -10.54
N LYS A 69 -6.11 2.44 -9.43
CA LYS A 69 -6.40 1.02 -9.46
C LYS A 69 -7.80 0.80 -10.04
N ASP A 70 -7.92 -0.07 -11.03
CA ASP A 70 -9.23 -0.55 -11.50
C ASP A 70 -9.88 -1.41 -10.41
N TRP A 71 -11.07 -1.00 -9.97
CA TRP A 71 -11.87 -1.70 -8.96
C TRP A 71 -13.06 -2.42 -9.57
N SER A 72 -13.16 -2.50 -10.90
CA SER A 72 -14.30 -3.10 -11.60
C SER A 72 -14.52 -4.58 -11.24
N SER A 73 -13.45 -5.28 -10.86
CA SER A 73 -13.49 -6.67 -10.37
C SER A 73 -13.49 -6.79 -8.83
N GLY A 74 -13.65 -5.68 -8.11
CA GLY A 74 -13.67 -5.64 -6.65
C GLY A 74 -14.96 -6.17 -6.03
N ASP A 75 -14.95 -6.31 -4.71
CA ASP A 75 -16.05 -6.90 -3.93
C ASP A 75 -17.40 -6.17 -4.09
N ALA A 76 -17.35 -4.86 -4.39
CA ALA A 76 -18.53 -4.04 -4.63
C ALA A 76 -19.22 -4.27 -6.00
N GLY A 77 -18.62 -5.07 -6.90
CA GLY A 77 -19.12 -5.33 -8.26
C GLY A 77 -20.26 -6.35 -8.36
N GLY A 78 -20.72 -6.90 -7.23
CA GLY A 78 -21.70 -7.98 -7.19
C GLY A 78 -21.05 -9.39 -7.21
N PRO A 79 -21.86 -10.46 -7.18
CA PRO A 79 -21.37 -11.83 -7.09
C PRO A 79 -20.37 -12.14 -8.21
N ARG A 80 -19.21 -12.71 -7.85
CA ARG A 80 -18.14 -13.01 -8.81
C ARG A 80 -18.67 -13.87 -9.95
N ARG A 81 -18.59 -13.33 -11.17
CA ARG A 81 -18.93 -14.05 -12.38
C ARG A 81 -17.72 -14.85 -12.85
N VAL A 82 -17.85 -16.18 -12.90
CA VAL A 82 -16.83 -17.02 -13.53
C VAL A 82 -16.90 -16.79 -15.04
N LEU A 83 -15.92 -16.07 -15.59
CA LEU A 83 -15.77 -15.81 -17.03
C LEU A 83 -15.04 -16.95 -17.76
N ARG A 84 -15.15 -18.18 -17.27
CA ARG A 84 -14.65 -19.37 -17.96
C ARG A 84 -15.81 -20.05 -18.69
N PRO A 85 -15.78 -20.11 -20.03
CA PRO A 85 -16.85 -20.77 -20.80
C PRO A 85 -16.97 -22.27 -20.46
N ASP A 86 -15.84 -22.89 -20.09
CA ASP A 86 -15.70 -24.32 -19.73
C ASP A 86 -16.32 -24.72 -18.38
N GLN A 87 -16.87 -23.76 -17.62
CA GLN A 87 -17.35 -23.98 -16.25
C GLN A 87 -18.82 -23.58 -16.09
N ARG A 88 -19.57 -23.46 -17.18
CA ARG A 88 -21.03 -23.30 -17.15
C ARG A 88 -21.67 -24.68 -17.06
N ALA A 89 -22.42 -24.91 -15.99
CA ALA A 89 -23.36 -26.03 -15.90
C ALA A 89 -24.46 -25.92 -16.96
#